data_AF-A0A7L7VUG2-F1
#
_entry.id   AF-A0A7L7VUG2-F1
#
_cell.length_a   1.000
_cell.length_b   1.000
_cell.length_c   1.000
_cell.angle_alpha   90.00
_cell.angle_beta   90.00
_cell.angle_gamma   90.00
#
_symmetry.space_group_name_H-M   'P 1'
#
loop_
_entity.id
_entity.type
_entity.pdbx_description
1 polymer ?
#
loop_
_entity_poly.entity_id
_entity_poly.type
_entity_poly.pdbx_seq_one_letter_code
_entity_poly.pdbx_strand_id
1 'polypeptide(L)'
;MDGRDDACKKVTGGSSRMVALLLVQFAVSAMLVACGGPTCTGNTREYNGQCLSGMAITYIECTKERGVDLTTKVGGKLGGTFKVVADASVEAAYEEQKRENTVVALQVVSDCLKIAETQADSAVDKSAAQESRNRADMIKQQVQETAHIEIAPSQAQVGESLSVSGRNFYPDETVAIYIHATLIKQEKADSQGAFSTTIIVPKDAPPPGFSTVVRASGETSVKSARVPFERLP
;
A
#
# COMPACT_ATOMS: atom_id res chain seq x y z
N MET A 1 25.36 -13.71 -21.08
CA MET A 1 25.10 -15.17 -21.11
C MET A 1 23.85 -15.36 -20.26
N ASP A 2 22.69 -15.24 -20.89
CA ASP A 2 21.84 -16.36 -21.38
C ASP A 2 20.71 -16.59 -20.35
N GLY A 3 19.41 -16.52 -20.62
CA GLY A 3 18.66 -16.39 -21.87
C GLY A 3 17.13 -16.40 -21.60
N ARG A 4 16.37 -16.66 -22.67
CA ARG A 4 14.92 -16.94 -22.82
C ARG A 4 13.96 -15.74 -22.74
N ASP A 5 13.34 -15.32 -23.85
CA ASP A 5 12.36 -15.97 -24.76
C ASP A 5 10.90 -15.74 -24.31
N ASP A 6 10.01 -15.73 -25.32
CA ASP A 6 8.56 -15.92 -25.26
C ASP A 6 7.65 -14.70 -25.14
N ALA A 7 7.35 -14.06 -26.29
CA ALA A 7 5.98 -13.64 -26.60
C ALA A 7 5.79 -13.25 -28.09
N CYS A 8 5.94 -14.18 -29.03
CA CYS A 8 5.17 -14.06 -30.28
C CYS A 8 5.05 -15.39 -31.03
N LYS A 9 4.17 -16.28 -30.57
CA LYS A 9 3.77 -17.47 -31.33
C LYS A 9 2.24 -17.67 -31.28
N LYS A 10 1.69 -17.86 -32.49
CA LYS A 10 0.31 -18.23 -32.93
C LYS A 10 -0.71 -17.08 -32.88
N VAL A 11 -1.58 -16.91 -33.87
CA VAL A 11 -2.54 -17.87 -34.46
C VAL A 11 -2.77 -17.57 -35.96
N THR A 12 -2.74 -18.56 -36.86
CA THR A 12 -3.91 -19.06 -37.65
C THR A 12 -3.37 -20.17 -38.58
N GLY A 13 -4.00 -21.31 -38.86
CA GLY A 13 -5.38 -21.73 -38.68
C GLY A 13 -6.05 -22.12 -40.02
N GLY A 14 -5.63 -23.22 -40.65
CA GLY A 14 -6.49 -24.20 -41.36
C GLY A 14 -7.20 -23.87 -42.71
N SER A 15 -6.74 -24.57 -43.76
CA SER A 15 -7.51 -25.35 -44.78
C SER A 15 -8.47 -24.66 -45.78
N SER A 16 -8.20 -24.81 -47.09
CA SER A 16 -8.94 -25.71 -48.02
C SER A 16 -8.87 -25.30 -49.51
N ARG A 17 -8.42 -26.25 -50.34
CA ARG A 17 -8.74 -26.54 -51.75
C ARG A 17 -8.30 -25.61 -52.92
N MET A 18 -7.71 -26.30 -53.90
CA MET A 18 -7.49 -25.92 -55.31
C MET A 18 -8.66 -25.15 -55.93
N VAL A 19 -8.36 -24.17 -56.80
CA VAL A 19 -8.80 -24.06 -58.22
C VAL A 19 -8.15 -22.81 -58.84
N ALA A 20 -7.97 -22.89 -60.16
CA ALA A 20 -7.06 -22.14 -61.01
C ALA A 20 -7.46 -20.69 -61.38
N LEU A 21 -6.46 -19.97 -61.90
CA LEU A 21 -6.48 -18.85 -62.86
C LEU A 21 -7.48 -17.70 -62.63
N LEU A 22 -6.95 -16.51 -62.29
CA LEU A 22 -7.11 -15.27 -63.09
C LEU A 22 -6.38 -14.08 -62.43
N LEU A 23 -5.73 -13.30 -63.29
CA LEU A 23 -4.94 -12.10 -63.01
C LEU A 23 -5.77 -10.99 -62.33
N VAL A 24 -5.40 -10.59 -61.11
CA VAL A 24 -5.61 -9.23 -60.59
C VAL A 24 -4.41 -8.86 -59.72
N GLN A 25 -3.66 -7.83 -60.12
CA GLN A 25 -2.62 -7.21 -59.31
C GLN A 25 -3.26 -6.58 -58.07
N PHE A 26 -3.27 -7.30 -56.95
CA PHE A 26 -3.40 -6.69 -55.64
C PHE A 26 -2.01 -6.34 -55.15
N ALA A 27 -1.70 -5.04 -55.11
CA ALA A 27 -0.61 -4.51 -54.33
C ALA A 27 -0.84 -4.95 -52.88
N VAL A 28 -0.10 -5.97 -52.43
CA VAL A 28 0.01 -6.33 -51.03
C VAL A 28 0.77 -5.19 -50.37
N SER A 29 0.05 -4.15 -49.96
CA SER A 29 0.54 -3.20 -48.96
C SER A 29 0.82 -4.01 -47.71
N ALA A 30 2.08 -4.42 -47.56
CA ALA A 30 2.64 -4.80 -46.28
C ALA A 30 2.48 -3.60 -45.36
N MET A 31 1.39 -3.57 -44.57
CA MET A 31 1.38 -2.81 -43.34
C MET A 31 2.47 -3.43 -42.47
N LEU A 32 3.68 -2.87 -42.59
CA LEU A 32 4.65 -2.90 -41.52
C LEU A 32 3.93 -2.28 -40.32
N VAL A 33 3.40 -3.14 -39.45
CA VAL A 33 3.08 -2.75 -38.08
C VAL A 33 4.42 -2.35 -37.50
N ALA A 34 4.73 -1.06 -37.59
CA ALA A 34 5.81 -0.47 -36.84
C ALA A 34 5.47 -0.76 -35.38
N CYS A 35 6.20 -1.69 -34.76
CA CYS A 35 6.29 -1.81 -33.32
C CYS A 35 7.00 -0.56 -32.80
N GLY A 36 6.34 0.59 -32.89
CA GLY A 36 6.82 1.85 -32.34
C GLY A 36 6.48 1.87 -30.87
N GLY A 37 7.41 1.41 -30.03
CA GLY A 37 7.42 1.81 -28.62
C GLY A 37 7.45 3.33 -28.50
N PRO A 38 7.05 3.91 -27.35
CA PRO A 38 7.09 5.35 -27.15
C PRO A 38 8.52 5.87 -27.31
N THR A 39 8.70 6.93 -28.09
CA THR A 39 9.99 7.61 -28.21
C THR A 39 10.25 8.44 -26.94
N CYS A 40 10.99 7.87 -26.00
CA CYS A 40 11.36 8.55 -24.76
C CYS A 40 12.34 9.69 -25.01
N THR A 41 12.16 10.82 -24.33
CA THR A 41 13.01 12.02 -24.47
C THR A 41 13.80 12.30 -23.20
N GLY A 42 14.93 13.00 -23.33
CA GLY A 42 15.82 13.31 -22.22
C GLY A 42 16.50 12.05 -21.64
N ASN A 43 16.53 11.95 -20.31
CA ASN A 43 17.18 10.83 -19.59
C ASN A 43 16.24 9.66 -19.30
N THR A 44 15.09 9.59 -19.98
CA THR A 44 14.09 8.54 -19.75
C THR A 44 14.30 7.34 -20.66
N ARG A 45 13.92 6.15 -20.20
CA ARG A 45 13.99 4.90 -20.95
C ARG A 45 12.64 4.21 -20.94
N GLU A 46 12.36 3.44 -21.99
CA GLU A 46 11.15 2.64 -22.07
C GLU A 46 11.19 1.51 -21.04
N TYR A 47 10.13 1.43 -20.23
CA TYR A 47 9.87 0.38 -19.27
C TYR A 47 8.38 0.05 -19.30
N ASN A 48 8.02 -1.19 -19.66
CA ASN A 48 6.63 -1.64 -19.83
C ASN A 48 5.76 -0.68 -20.68
N GLY A 49 6.31 -0.15 -21.78
CA GLY A 49 5.60 0.77 -22.67
C GLY A 49 5.40 2.18 -22.11
N GLN A 50 6.14 2.57 -21.06
CA GLN A 50 6.16 3.92 -20.50
C GLN A 50 7.58 4.46 -20.40
N CYS A 51 7.73 5.78 -20.50
CA CYS A 51 9.03 6.43 -20.36
C CYS A 51 9.31 6.79 -18.91
N LEU A 52 10.27 6.09 -18.28
CA LEU A 52 10.64 6.26 -16.88
C LEU A 52 12.07 6.77 -16.74
N SER A 53 12.37 7.49 -15.65
CA SER A 53 13.74 7.87 -15.34
C SER A 53 14.58 6.63 -14.94
N GLY A 54 15.91 6.71 -15.09
CA GLY A 54 16.81 5.63 -14.65
C GLY A 54 16.64 5.31 -13.16
N MET A 55 16.38 6.32 -12.35
CA MET A 55 16.04 6.18 -10.93
C MET A 55 14.76 5.36 -10.68
N ALA A 56 13.69 5.63 -11.45
CA ALA A 56 12.45 4.89 -11.35
C ALA A 56 12.62 3.42 -11.77
N ILE A 57 13.37 3.17 -12.85
CA ILE A 57 13.65 1.81 -13.33
C ILE A 57 14.44 1.03 -12.28
N THR A 58 15.53 1.59 -11.76
CA THR A 58 16.34 0.99 -10.70
C THR A 58 15.52 0.67 -9.46
N TYR A 59 14.62 1.59 -9.07
CA TYR A 59 13.72 1.37 -7.95
C TYR A 59 12.79 0.16 -8.18
N ILE A 60 12.13 0.11 -9.35
CA ILE A 60 11.18 -0.95 -9.69
C ILE A 60 11.87 -2.31 -9.84
N GLU A 61 13.05 -2.35 -10.48
CA GLU A 61 13.83 -3.58 -10.63
C GLU A 61 14.27 -4.11 -9.26
N CYS A 62 14.76 -3.23 -8.38
CA CYS A 62 15.16 -3.62 -7.03
C CYS A 62 14.03 -4.23 -6.20
N THR A 63 12.82 -3.66 -6.24
CA THR A 63 11.68 -4.20 -5.48
C THR A 63 11.23 -5.54 -6.04
N LYS A 64 11.18 -5.66 -7.37
CA LYS A 64 10.85 -6.91 -8.08
C LYS A 64 11.83 -8.04 -7.78
N GLU A 65 13.13 -7.79 -7.83
CA GLU A 65 14.18 -8.77 -7.51
C GLU A 65 14.09 -9.28 -6.07
N ARG A 66 13.55 -8.44 -5.16
CA ARG A 66 13.36 -8.75 -3.75
C ARG A 66 11.96 -9.31 -3.43
N GLY A 67 11.21 -9.72 -4.46
CA GLY A 67 9.90 -10.37 -4.31
C GLY A 67 8.74 -9.43 -3.99
N VAL A 68 8.93 -8.12 -4.15
CA VAL A 68 7.92 -7.08 -3.96
C VAL A 68 7.60 -6.46 -5.32
N ASP A 69 6.77 -7.16 -6.12
CA ASP A 69 6.38 -6.68 -7.45
C ASP A 69 5.21 -5.68 -7.37
N LEU A 70 5.56 -4.40 -7.36
CA LEU A 70 4.59 -3.31 -7.24
C LEU A 70 4.03 -2.87 -8.59
N THR A 71 4.57 -3.37 -9.70
CA THR A 71 4.23 -2.89 -11.06
C THR A 71 2.76 -3.06 -11.40
N THR A 72 2.12 -4.11 -10.88
CA THR A 72 0.68 -4.37 -11.06
C THR A 72 -0.21 -3.42 -10.27
N LYS A 73 0.25 -2.94 -9.10
CA LYS A 73 -0.50 -2.03 -8.21
C LYS A 73 -0.32 -0.57 -8.58
N VAL A 74 0.88 -0.21 -9.01
CA VAL A 74 1.21 1.17 -9.41
C VAL A 74 1.08 1.38 -10.92
N GLY A 75 0.57 0.42 -11.68
CA GLY A 75 0.53 0.47 -13.16
C GLY A 75 -0.08 1.74 -13.76
N GLY A 76 -1.13 2.30 -13.15
CA GLY A 76 -1.72 3.59 -13.55
C GLY A 76 -0.93 4.83 -13.10
N LYS A 77 0.01 4.67 -12.18
CA LYS A 77 0.85 5.70 -11.56
C LYS A 77 2.29 5.72 -12.10
N LEU A 78 2.70 4.68 -12.85
CA LEU A 78 4.06 4.54 -13.41
C LEU A 78 4.46 5.69 -14.35
N GLY A 79 3.52 6.32 -15.07
CA GLY A 79 3.81 7.45 -15.97
C GLY A 79 3.92 8.83 -15.28
N GLY A 80 3.87 8.88 -13.95
CA GLY A 80 3.91 10.12 -13.16
C GLY A 80 5.31 10.54 -12.73
N THR A 81 5.38 11.52 -11.82
CA THR A 81 6.66 11.87 -11.18
C THR A 81 7.16 10.70 -10.32
N PHE A 82 8.47 10.63 -10.08
CA PHE A 82 9.03 9.59 -9.21
C PHE A 82 8.36 9.55 -7.84
N LYS A 83 8.02 10.72 -7.28
CA LYS A 83 7.28 10.83 -6.01
C LYS A 83 5.97 10.05 -6.03
N VAL A 84 5.20 10.14 -7.10
CA VAL A 84 3.91 9.43 -7.23
C VAL A 84 4.12 7.92 -7.26
N VAL A 85 5.15 7.44 -7.96
CA VAL A 85 5.52 6.02 -8.01
C VAL A 85 6.00 5.53 -6.64
N ALA A 86 6.88 6.29 -6.00
CA ALA A 86 7.46 5.97 -4.70
C ALA A 86 6.41 5.96 -3.58
N ASP A 87 5.57 6.99 -3.48
CA ASP A 87 4.51 7.06 -2.47
C ASP A 87 3.46 5.95 -2.68
N ALA A 88 3.11 5.63 -3.93
CA ALA A 88 2.20 4.53 -4.22
C ALA A 88 2.80 3.14 -3.94
N SER A 89 4.12 3.04 -4.02
CA SER A 89 4.83 1.80 -3.71
C SER A 89 4.91 1.55 -2.20
N VAL A 90 5.03 2.62 -1.41
CA VAL A 90 4.90 2.55 0.05
C VAL A 90 3.49 2.09 0.44
N GLU A 91 2.46 2.67 -0.19
CA GLU A 91 1.05 2.29 -0.01
C GLU A 91 0.82 0.82 -0.40
N ALA A 92 1.31 0.38 -1.55
CA ALA A 92 1.14 -1.00 -2.01
C ALA A 92 1.88 -2.03 -1.14
N ALA A 93 3.10 -1.73 -0.68
CA ALA A 93 3.84 -2.60 0.24
C ALA A 93 3.14 -2.78 1.59
N TYR A 94 2.33 -1.79 1.97
CA TYR A 94 1.57 -1.79 3.19
C TYR A 94 0.25 -2.58 3.08
N GLU A 95 -0.54 -2.35 2.03
CA GLU A 95 -1.87 -2.95 1.84
C GLU A 95 -1.84 -4.46 1.48
N GLU A 96 -0.80 -4.92 0.77
CA GLU A 96 -0.82 -6.25 0.13
C GLU A 96 -0.24 -7.37 1.02
N GLN A 97 0.63 -7.00 1.94
CA GLN A 97 1.40 -7.97 2.72
C GLN A 97 0.70 -8.19 4.06
N LYS A 98 0.19 -9.41 4.29
CA LYS A 98 -0.26 -9.86 5.63
C LYS A 98 0.79 -9.48 6.68
N ARG A 99 0.36 -9.14 7.91
CA ARG A 99 1.17 -8.59 9.03
C ARG A 99 2.65 -8.98 9.09
N GLU A 100 2.95 -10.27 8.91
CA GLU A 100 4.31 -10.80 9.03
C GLU A 100 5.25 -10.26 7.95
N ASN A 101 4.72 -9.99 6.75
CA ASN A 101 5.51 -9.56 5.62
C ASN A 101 5.48 -8.05 5.37
N THR A 102 4.57 -7.31 6.02
CA THR A 102 4.48 -5.85 5.86
C THR A 102 5.79 -5.16 6.24
N VAL A 103 6.42 -5.59 7.34
CA VAL A 103 7.73 -5.08 7.79
C VAL A 103 8.83 -5.36 6.76
N VAL A 104 8.84 -6.57 6.20
CA VAL A 104 9.83 -7.00 5.21
C VAL A 104 9.66 -6.21 3.91
N ALA A 105 8.42 -6.04 3.44
CA ALA A 105 8.13 -5.30 2.23
C ALA A 105 8.46 -3.80 2.37
N LEU A 106 8.12 -3.18 3.51
CA LEU A 106 8.50 -1.79 3.80
C LEU A 106 10.02 -1.62 3.89
N GLN A 107 10.74 -2.61 4.45
CA GLN A 107 12.21 -2.60 4.44
C GLN A 107 12.76 -2.69 3.02
N VAL A 108 12.22 -3.57 2.17
CA VAL A 108 12.62 -3.69 0.76
C VAL A 108 12.39 -2.37 0.03
N VAL A 109 11.22 -1.74 0.23
CA VAL A 109 10.91 -0.42 -0.34
C VAL A 109 11.91 0.63 0.13
N SER A 110 12.20 0.70 1.43
CA SER A 110 13.17 1.65 1.99
C SER A 110 14.58 1.45 1.40
N ASP A 111 15.06 0.21 1.35
CA ASP A 111 16.36 -0.14 0.75
C ASP A 111 16.43 0.22 -0.74
N CYS A 112 15.39 -0.09 -1.51
CA CYS A 112 15.35 0.18 -2.94
C CYS A 112 15.25 1.67 -3.24
N LEU A 113 14.52 2.45 -2.43
CA LEU A 113 14.52 3.91 -2.53
C LEU A 113 15.90 4.50 -2.20
N LYS A 114 16.66 3.87 -1.30
CA LYS A 114 18.05 4.27 -0.99
C LYS A 114 18.99 4.00 -2.16
N ILE A 115 18.84 2.86 -2.83
CA ILE A 115 19.61 2.54 -4.04
C ILE A 115 19.24 3.51 -5.16
N ALA A 116 17.94 3.75 -5.38
CA ALA A 116 17.45 4.67 -6.41
C ALA A 116 17.99 6.10 -6.20
N GLU A 117 18.07 6.59 -4.95
CA GLU A 117 18.65 7.90 -4.64
C GLU A 117 20.07 8.08 -5.18
N THR A 118 20.88 7.01 -5.21
CA THR A 118 22.26 7.08 -5.74
C THR A 118 22.31 7.36 -7.25
N GLN A 119 21.18 7.16 -7.94
CA GLN A 119 21.01 7.40 -9.37
C GLN A 119 20.12 8.62 -9.66
N ALA A 120 19.85 9.46 -8.65
CA ALA A 120 19.03 10.66 -8.85
C ALA A 120 19.77 11.68 -9.71
N ASP A 121 19.22 11.99 -10.88
CA ASP A 121 19.74 13.00 -11.81
C ASP A 121 19.43 14.43 -11.36
N SER A 122 18.53 14.62 -10.38
CA SER A 122 18.10 15.93 -9.89
C SER A 122 17.94 15.97 -8.38
N ALA A 123 18.13 17.16 -7.79
CA ALA A 123 17.88 17.38 -6.37
C ALA A 123 16.41 17.15 -5.98
N VAL A 124 15.47 17.39 -6.92
CA VAL A 124 14.03 17.17 -6.72
C VAL A 124 13.72 15.69 -6.59
N ASP A 125 14.29 14.85 -7.46
CA ASP A 125 14.13 13.40 -7.39
C ASP A 125 14.77 12.84 -6.13
N LYS A 126 15.95 13.36 -5.76
CA LYS A 126 16.62 13.01 -4.52
C LYS A 126 15.76 13.31 -3.28
N SER A 127 15.16 14.51 -3.20
CA SER A 127 14.26 14.87 -2.10
C SER A 127 13.00 14.01 -2.09
N ALA A 128 12.42 13.69 -3.25
CA ALA A 128 11.26 12.83 -3.35
C ALA A 128 11.56 11.41 -2.83
N ALA A 129 12.70 10.84 -3.21
CA ALA A 129 13.13 9.54 -2.72
C ALA A 129 13.35 9.53 -1.20
N GLN A 130 13.98 10.58 -0.65
CA GLN A 130 14.17 10.70 0.79
C GLN A 130 12.84 10.84 1.55
N GLU A 131 11.89 11.63 1.04
CA GLU A 131 10.56 11.77 1.65
C GLU A 131 9.83 10.43 1.69
N SER A 132 9.78 9.71 0.56
CA SER A 132 9.10 8.42 0.50
C SER A 132 9.81 7.35 1.36
N ARG A 133 11.14 7.43 1.52
CA ARG A 133 11.86 6.58 2.49
C ARG A 133 11.47 6.88 3.91
N ASN A 134 11.49 8.15 4.30
CA ASN A 134 11.10 8.55 5.66
C ASN A 134 9.69 8.08 5.97
N ARG A 135 8.78 8.19 4.99
CA ARG A 135 7.43 7.64 5.08
C ARG A 135 7.44 6.11 5.28
N ALA A 136 8.20 5.36 4.48
CA ALA A 136 8.31 3.90 4.61
C ALA A 136 8.88 3.48 5.97
N ASP A 137 9.92 4.16 6.45
CA ASP A 137 10.56 3.89 7.74
C ASP A 137 9.63 4.20 8.91
N MET A 138 8.88 5.31 8.85
CA MET A 138 7.87 5.66 9.86
C MET A 138 6.76 4.61 9.91
N ILE A 139 6.21 4.20 8.76
CA ILE A 139 5.16 3.17 8.71
C ILE A 139 5.72 1.84 9.22
N LYS A 140 6.96 1.47 8.85
CA LYS A 140 7.61 0.24 9.33
C LYS A 140 7.72 0.23 10.85
N GLN A 141 8.19 1.33 11.44
CA GLN A 141 8.28 1.49 12.88
C GLN A 141 6.90 1.35 13.53
N GLN A 142 5.90 2.05 13.01
CA GLN A 142 4.53 1.99 13.49
C GLN A 142 3.93 0.59 13.41
N VAL A 143 4.22 -0.19 12.36
CA VAL A 143 3.78 -1.58 12.24
C VAL A 143 4.32 -2.44 13.40
N GLN A 144 5.57 -2.22 13.82
CA GLN A 144 6.23 -2.97 14.89
C GLN A 144 5.78 -2.57 16.30
N GLU A 145 5.23 -1.37 16.48
CA GLU A 145 4.83 -0.89 17.79
C GLU A 145 3.56 -1.57 18.32
N THR A 146 3.47 -1.71 19.64
CA THR A 146 2.26 -2.20 20.29
C THR A 146 1.21 -1.09 20.36
N ALA A 147 -0.04 -1.40 20.02
CA ALA A 147 -1.15 -0.45 20.16
C ALA A 147 -1.34 -0.04 21.62
N HIS A 148 -1.68 1.22 21.83
CA HIS A 148 -1.89 1.80 23.15
C HIS A 148 -3.18 2.61 23.15
N ILE A 149 -3.92 2.56 24.25
CA ILE A 149 -5.08 3.42 24.50
C ILE A 149 -5.04 4.00 25.90
N GLU A 150 -5.66 5.15 26.07
CA GLU A 150 -5.89 5.83 27.34
C GLU A 150 -7.36 6.21 27.44
N ILE A 151 -7.89 6.26 28.66
CA ILE A 151 -9.25 6.73 28.92
C ILE A 151 -9.26 7.77 30.04
N ALA A 152 -10.18 8.72 29.94
CA ALA A 152 -10.40 9.72 30.96
C ALA A 152 -11.89 10.07 31.05
N PRO A 153 -12.52 9.97 32.24
CA PRO A 153 -12.00 9.36 33.48
C PRO A 153 -11.80 7.84 33.38
N SER A 154 -11.08 7.23 34.32
CA SER A 154 -10.96 5.76 34.41
C SER A 154 -12.17 5.08 35.05
N GLN A 155 -13.13 5.88 35.53
CA GLN A 155 -14.36 5.43 36.19
C GLN A 155 -15.52 6.36 35.87
N ALA A 156 -16.72 5.83 35.66
CA ALA A 156 -17.91 6.60 35.30
C ALA A 156 -19.22 5.83 35.53
N GLN A 157 -20.33 6.55 35.69
CA GLN A 157 -21.69 6.01 35.77
C GLN A 157 -22.25 5.70 34.37
N VAL A 158 -23.32 4.90 34.34
CA VAL A 158 -24.09 4.67 33.11
C VAL A 158 -24.63 5.99 32.56
N GLY A 159 -24.44 6.22 31.26
CA GLY A 159 -24.85 7.46 30.58
C GLY A 159 -23.81 8.58 30.65
N GLU A 160 -22.76 8.44 31.45
CA GLU A 160 -21.65 9.41 31.46
C GLU A 160 -20.69 9.19 30.29
N SER A 161 -19.93 10.24 30.01
CA SER A 161 -18.99 10.29 28.89
C SER A 161 -17.58 9.88 29.31
N LEU A 162 -16.90 9.13 28.44
CA LEU A 162 -15.49 8.78 28.54
C LEU A 162 -14.76 9.28 27.30
N SER A 163 -13.67 10.03 27.51
CA SER A 163 -12.69 10.28 26.46
C SER A 163 -11.84 9.04 26.28
N VAL A 164 -11.65 8.61 25.03
CA VAL A 164 -10.80 7.49 24.63
C VAL A 164 -9.84 8.01 23.57
N SER A 165 -8.54 7.89 23.85
CA SER A 165 -7.49 8.16 22.88
C SER A 165 -6.69 6.90 22.62
N GLY A 166 -6.15 6.78 21.41
CA GLY A 166 -5.30 5.66 21.04
C GLY A 166 -4.19 6.06 20.09
N ARG A 167 -3.13 5.25 20.08
CA ARG A 167 -1.96 5.41 19.20
C ARG A 167 -1.41 4.06 18.76
N ASN A 168 -0.59 4.08 17.72
CA ASN A 168 0.10 2.93 17.13
C ASN A 168 -0.84 1.90 16.47
N PHE A 169 -2.03 2.36 16.09
CA PHE A 169 -2.90 1.69 15.13
C PHE A 169 -2.34 1.90 13.72
N TYR A 170 -2.89 1.24 12.72
CA TYR A 170 -2.53 1.45 11.32
C TYR A 170 -3.10 2.80 10.82
N PRO A 171 -2.37 3.58 9.99
CA PRO A 171 -2.91 4.81 9.44
C PRO A 171 -4.22 4.55 8.69
N ASP A 172 -5.18 5.46 8.83
CA ASP A 172 -6.48 5.42 8.14
C ASP A 172 -7.35 4.16 8.41
N GLU A 173 -6.98 3.31 9.37
CA GLU A 173 -7.77 2.12 9.69
C GLU A 173 -9.00 2.45 10.55
N THR A 174 -10.03 1.62 10.44
CA THR A 174 -11.15 1.63 11.39
C THR A 174 -10.75 0.92 12.68
N VAL A 175 -10.98 1.58 13.82
CA VAL A 175 -10.75 1.07 15.16
C VAL A 175 -12.08 0.86 15.88
N ALA A 176 -12.38 -0.39 16.24
CA ALA A 176 -13.56 -0.76 17.01
C ALA A 176 -13.29 -0.65 18.52
N ILE A 177 -14.11 0.14 19.21
CA ILE A 177 -14.00 0.43 20.65
C ILE A 177 -15.12 -0.29 21.40
N TYR A 178 -14.73 -1.07 22.40
CA TYR A 178 -15.61 -1.90 23.21
C TYR A 178 -15.51 -1.51 24.69
N ILE A 179 -16.63 -1.59 25.39
CA ILE A 179 -16.65 -1.76 26.85
C ILE A 179 -17.00 -3.22 27.12
N HIS A 180 -16.07 -3.95 27.71
CA HIS A 180 -16.17 -5.41 27.89
C HIS A 180 -16.38 -6.15 26.55
N ALA A 181 -17.59 -6.62 26.28
CA ALA A 181 -17.98 -7.33 25.05
C ALA A 181 -18.84 -6.46 24.12
N THR A 182 -19.36 -5.34 24.60
CA THR A 182 -20.29 -4.48 23.85
C THR A 182 -19.50 -3.52 22.96
N LEU A 183 -19.76 -3.55 21.65
CA LEU A 183 -19.22 -2.56 20.71
C LEU A 183 -19.93 -1.23 20.96
N ILE A 184 -19.15 -0.20 21.28
CA ILE A 184 -19.69 1.13 21.61
C ILE A 184 -19.60 2.07 20.42
N LYS A 185 -18.44 2.05 19.74
CA LYS A 185 -18.15 2.98 18.65
C LYS A 185 -17.08 2.41 17.72
N GLN A 186 -17.12 2.83 16.47
CA GLN A 186 -16.00 2.72 15.55
C GLN A 186 -15.45 4.11 15.27
N GLU A 187 -14.13 4.25 15.24
CA GLU A 187 -13.45 5.51 14.97
C GLU A 187 -12.35 5.29 13.94
N LYS A 188 -12.13 6.26 13.05
CA LYS A 188 -11.06 6.17 12.06
C LYS A 188 -9.76 6.69 12.67
N ALA A 189 -8.69 5.91 12.60
CA ALA A 189 -7.36 6.38 12.92
C ALA A 189 -6.89 7.42 11.90
N ASP A 190 -6.13 8.42 12.34
CA ASP A 190 -5.54 9.43 11.47
C ASP A 190 -4.35 8.87 10.68
N SER A 191 -3.70 9.74 9.90
CA SER A 191 -2.54 9.36 9.09
C SER A 191 -1.30 8.95 9.91
N GLN A 192 -1.32 9.16 11.24
CA GLN A 192 -0.29 8.75 12.19
C GLN A 192 -0.73 7.53 13.02
N GLY A 193 -1.90 6.93 12.72
CA GLY A 193 -2.46 5.82 13.49
C GLY A 193 -2.90 6.19 14.90
N ALA A 194 -3.22 7.46 15.13
CA ALA A 194 -3.80 7.95 16.36
C ALA A 194 -5.31 8.19 16.19
N PHE A 195 -6.06 8.11 17.28
CA PHE A 195 -7.46 8.53 17.31
C PHE A 195 -7.80 9.16 18.66
N SER A 196 -8.85 9.97 18.68
CA SER A 196 -9.41 10.53 19.91
C SER A 196 -10.92 10.67 19.73
N THR A 197 -11.69 10.15 20.68
CA THR A 197 -13.15 10.14 20.59
C THR A 197 -13.80 10.09 21.96
N THR A 198 -15.09 10.42 22.00
CA THR A 198 -15.91 10.27 23.21
C THR A 198 -16.88 9.12 23.02
N ILE A 199 -16.98 8.28 24.05
CA ILE A 199 -17.98 7.21 24.15
C ILE A 199 -18.86 7.42 25.39
N ILE A 200 -20.07 6.86 25.37
CA ILE A 200 -20.99 6.88 26.51
C ILE A 200 -21.02 5.49 27.15
N VAL A 201 -20.96 5.43 28.49
CA VAL A 201 -21.08 4.17 29.23
C VAL A 201 -22.50 3.61 29.01
N PRO A 202 -22.65 2.42 28.40
CA PRO A 202 -23.96 1.91 28.05
C PRO A 202 -24.66 1.29 29.28
N LYS A 203 -25.99 1.11 29.17
CA LYS A 203 -26.81 0.57 30.27
C LYS A 203 -26.51 -0.90 30.61
N ASP A 204 -26.01 -1.65 29.65
CA ASP A 204 -25.59 -3.04 29.77
C ASP A 204 -24.12 -3.20 30.21
N ALA A 205 -23.44 -2.10 30.55
CA ALA A 205 -22.09 -2.17 31.11
C ALA A 205 -22.08 -3.02 32.41
N PRO A 206 -21.06 -3.87 32.62
CA PRO A 206 -20.99 -4.73 33.80
C PRO A 206 -21.17 -3.96 35.12
N PRO A 207 -21.75 -4.58 36.16
CA PRO A 207 -22.03 -3.91 37.43
C PRO A 207 -20.76 -3.47 38.18
N PRO A 208 -20.86 -2.56 39.16
CA PRO A 208 -19.72 -2.12 39.97
C PRO A 208 -19.08 -3.32 40.66
N GLY A 209 -17.76 -3.31 40.78
CA GLY A 209 -16.97 -4.43 41.31
C GLY A 209 -16.72 -5.55 40.30
N PHE A 210 -17.27 -5.51 39.08
CA PHE A 210 -16.90 -6.42 38.00
C PHE A 210 -15.68 -5.90 37.23
N SER A 211 -14.69 -6.76 36.98
CA SER A 211 -13.50 -6.39 36.20
C SER A 211 -13.91 -6.05 34.76
N THR A 212 -13.90 -4.75 34.46
CA THR A 212 -14.31 -4.20 33.17
C THR A 212 -13.11 -3.57 32.48
N VAL A 213 -13.06 -3.71 31.16
CA VAL A 213 -12.00 -3.15 30.32
C VAL A 213 -12.61 -2.38 29.18
N VAL A 214 -11.98 -1.27 28.83
CA VAL A 214 -12.15 -0.65 27.52
C VAL A 214 -11.12 -1.30 26.59
N ARG A 215 -11.58 -1.80 25.45
CA ARG A 215 -10.72 -2.42 24.42
C ARG A 215 -10.87 -1.67 23.11
N ALA A 216 -9.77 -1.36 22.46
CA ALA A 216 -9.74 -0.90 21.07
C ALA A 216 -9.10 -1.96 20.20
N SER A 217 -9.69 -2.23 19.03
CA SER A 217 -9.20 -3.22 18.06
C SER A 217 -9.18 -2.61 16.67
N GLY A 218 -8.02 -2.56 16.02
CA GLY A 218 -7.91 -2.17 14.61
C GLY A 218 -8.43 -3.26 13.69
N GLU A 219 -9.12 -2.91 12.60
CA GLU A 219 -9.66 -3.88 11.64
C GLU A 219 -8.57 -4.45 10.73
N THR A 220 -7.72 -3.57 10.16
CA THR A 220 -6.65 -3.98 9.24
C THR A 220 -5.42 -4.42 10.03
N SER A 221 -5.05 -3.64 11.04
CA SER A 221 -3.89 -3.90 11.88
C SER A 221 -4.11 -5.03 12.85
N VAL A 222 -5.35 -5.47 13.14
CA VAL A 222 -5.79 -6.41 14.23
C VAL A 222 -4.92 -6.27 15.49
N LYS A 223 -4.43 -5.05 15.73
CA LYS A 223 -3.78 -4.70 16.97
C LYS A 223 -4.89 -4.44 17.97
N SER A 224 -4.64 -4.84 19.21
CA SER A 224 -5.57 -4.61 20.29
C SER A 224 -4.86 -3.96 21.46
N ALA A 225 -5.51 -2.96 22.06
CA ALA A 225 -5.09 -2.35 23.30
C ALA A 225 -6.25 -2.43 24.31
N ARG A 226 -5.93 -2.50 25.60
CA ARG A 226 -6.91 -2.60 26.67
C ARG A 226 -6.50 -1.75 27.86
N VAL A 227 -7.46 -1.12 28.50
CA VAL A 227 -7.26 -0.41 29.78
C VAL A 227 -8.38 -0.78 30.76
N PRO A 228 -8.07 -0.90 32.07
CA PRO A 228 -9.07 -1.08 33.09
C PRO A 228 -10.07 0.09 33.13
N PHE A 229 -11.33 -0.22 33.39
CA PHE A 229 -12.39 0.75 33.61
C PHE A 229 -13.28 0.30 34.78
N GLU A 230 -13.66 1.23 35.64
CA GLU A 230 -14.55 0.96 36.77
C GLU A 230 -15.91 1.65 36.59
N ARG A 231 -16.99 0.87 36.57
CA ARG A 231 -18.33 1.44 36.57
C ARG A 231 -18.70 1.90 37.98
N LEU A 232 -19.07 3.17 38.11
CA LEU A 232 -19.60 3.69 39.36
C LEU A 232 -21.06 3.23 39.59
N PRO A 233 -21.53 3.25 40.86
CA PRO A 233 -22.92 2.95 41.21
C PRO A 233 -23.93 3.82 40.47
#